data_AF-A0A2I1HFG5-F1
#
_entry.id   AF-A0A2I1HFG5-F1
#
_cell.length_a   1.000
_cell.length_b   1.000
_cell.length_c   1.000
_cell.angle_alpha   90.00
_cell.angle_beta   90.00
_cell.angle_gamma   90.00
#
_symmetry.space_group_name_H-M   'P 1'
#
loop_
_entity.id
_entity.type
_entity.pdbx_description
1 polymer ?
#
loop_
_entity_poly.entity_id
_entity_poly.type
_entity_poly.pdbx_seq_one_letter_code
_entity_poly.pdbx_strand_id
1 'polypeptide(L)'
;MILNIYISMICYKIFEMPLGIPTEEQLKLNETFDSQRNLVNNTIVLTIMKTLDLDMYPISEAIVYDMIHNRHKHQREEFLKKQKETSFQDEQARRKHMNSRRNDKRINRANVINHLKEIDDPLVKMFKIKELLPIKNNSLYHSPEISETDDENPGQRKIVTRDLKWRSSTLRYFLRDYIDRIFSELSKVPKKRTRIHDSVNFYDKERTKPFQAPNWTISGYTGSLKMAVQKACIERSSNTLPARV
;
A
#
# COMPACT_ATOMS: atom_id res chain seq x y z
N MET A 1 -10.76 -23.60 7.91
CA MET A 1 -11.74 -22.49 7.94
C MET A 1 -12.36 -22.30 9.33
N ILE A 2 -12.70 -23.38 10.05
CA ILE A 2 -13.28 -23.35 11.41
C ILE A 2 -12.34 -22.70 12.45
N LEU A 3 -11.03 -22.97 12.38
CA LEU A 3 -10.03 -22.42 13.33
C LEU A 3 -9.96 -20.88 13.32
N ASN A 4 -10.14 -20.23 12.17
CA ASN A 4 -10.09 -18.77 12.05
C ASN A 4 -11.36 -18.10 12.60
N ILE A 5 -12.53 -18.73 12.46
CA ILE A 5 -13.79 -18.24 13.02
C ILE A 5 -13.74 -18.36 14.56
N TYR A 6 -13.21 -19.48 15.04
CA TYR A 6 -13.05 -19.78 16.45
C TYR A 6 -12.08 -18.82 17.16
N ILE A 7 -10.90 -18.56 16.58
CA ILE A 7 -9.97 -17.55 17.10
C ILE A 7 -10.60 -16.14 17.06
N SER A 8 -11.35 -15.81 16.01
CA SER A 8 -12.03 -14.51 15.90
C SER A 8 -13.11 -14.31 16.98
N MET A 9 -13.87 -15.35 17.33
CA MET A 9 -14.88 -15.30 18.40
C MET A 9 -14.24 -15.16 19.79
N ILE A 10 -13.17 -15.89 20.05
CA ILE A 10 -12.39 -15.77 21.29
C ILE A 10 -11.79 -14.37 21.40
N CYS A 11 -11.17 -13.88 20.32
CA CYS A 11 -10.63 -12.52 20.26
C CYS A 11 -11.72 -11.48 20.53
N TYR A 12 -12.92 -11.64 19.97
CA TYR A 12 -14.05 -10.73 20.22
C TYR A 12 -14.48 -10.74 21.70
N LYS A 13 -14.68 -11.92 22.30
CA LYS A 13 -15.03 -12.06 23.72
C LYS A 13 -13.97 -11.45 24.63
N ILE A 14 -12.69 -11.71 24.36
CA ILE A 14 -11.55 -11.11 25.09
C ILE A 14 -11.47 -9.60 24.82
N PHE A 15 -11.92 -9.13 23.64
CA PHE A 15 -11.97 -7.71 23.33
C PHE A 15 -13.00 -6.96 24.17
N GLU A 16 -14.18 -7.56 24.38
CA GLU A 16 -15.27 -6.96 25.14
C GLU A 16 -15.12 -7.10 26.65
N MET A 17 -14.50 -8.17 27.15
CA MET A 17 -14.36 -8.43 28.59
C MET A 17 -13.73 -7.30 29.44
N PRO A 18 -12.66 -6.60 29.01
CA PRO A 18 -12.11 -5.50 29.82
C PRO A 18 -12.98 -4.24 29.82
N LEU A 19 -14.12 -4.19 29.13
CA LEU A 19 -15.15 -3.17 29.35
C LEU A 19 -15.93 -3.39 30.66
N GLY A 20 -15.83 -4.58 31.26
CA GLY A 20 -16.43 -4.92 32.56
C GLY A 20 -15.47 -4.86 33.76
N ILE A 21 -14.18 -4.56 33.53
CA ILE A 21 -13.18 -4.40 34.59
C ILE A 21 -13.20 -2.94 35.07
N PRO A 22 -13.27 -2.66 36.39
CA PRO A 22 -13.21 -1.30 36.93
C PRO A 22 -12.00 -0.55 36.36
N THR A 23 -12.16 0.74 36.05
CA THR A 23 -11.14 1.56 35.37
C THR A 23 -9.77 1.53 36.06
N GLU A 24 -9.72 1.33 37.38
CA GLU A 24 -8.50 1.24 38.19
C GLU A 24 -7.69 -0.05 37.96
N GLU A 25 -8.33 -1.12 37.48
CA GLU A 25 -7.72 -2.42 37.18
C GLU A 25 -7.44 -2.62 35.68
N GLN A 26 -7.65 -1.58 34.87
CA GLN A 26 -7.37 -1.61 33.44
C GLN A 26 -5.90 -1.32 33.14
N LEU A 27 -5.39 -1.92 32.06
CA LEU A 27 -4.03 -1.63 31.59
C LEU A 27 -3.91 -0.19 31.12
N LYS A 28 -2.94 0.51 31.71
CA LYS A 28 -2.58 1.86 31.33
C LYS A 28 -1.76 1.86 30.04
N LEU A 29 -2.08 2.79 29.13
CA LEU A 29 -1.43 2.88 27.82
C LEU A 29 -0.13 3.71 27.83
N ASN A 30 0.08 4.54 28.85
CA ASN A 30 1.34 5.29 29.02
C ASN A 30 2.47 4.39 29.53
N GLU A 31 2.15 3.33 30.27
CA GLU A 31 3.10 2.35 30.80
C GLU A 31 3.37 1.21 29.79
N THR A 32 4.46 0.45 29.98
CA THR A 32 4.75 -0.72 29.14
C THR A 32 3.91 -1.91 29.61
N PHE A 33 3.81 -2.95 28.77
CA PHE A 33 3.13 -4.17 29.17
C PHE A 33 3.86 -4.87 30.32
N ASP A 34 5.19 -4.92 30.23
CA ASP A 34 6.05 -5.57 31.24
C ASP A 34 5.98 -4.88 32.61
N SER A 35 5.83 -3.54 32.66
CA SER A 35 5.70 -2.84 33.95
C SER A 35 4.39 -3.15 34.67
N GLN A 36 3.39 -3.68 33.96
CA GLN A 36 2.07 -4.04 34.48
C GLN A 36 1.88 -5.56 34.57
N ARG A 37 2.96 -6.35 34.42
CA ARG A 37 2.92 -7.82 34.34
C ARG A 37 2.22 -8.48 35.53
N ASN A 38 2.38 -7.94 36.74
CA ASN A 38 1.72 -8.48 37.93
C ASN A 38 0.18 -8.33 37.86
N LEU A 39 -0.32 -7.19 37.39
CA LEU A 39 -1.74 -6.96 37.17
C LEU A 39 -2.28 -7.88 36.06
N VAL A 40 -1.52 -8.04 34.97
CA VAL A 40 -1.88 -8.95 33.87
C VAL A 40 -2.02 -10.39 34.37
N ASN A 41 -0.99 -10.92 35.03
CA ASN A 41 -0.95 -12.32 35.43
C ASN A 41 -1.92 -12.64 36.56
N ASN A 42 -1.97 -11.79 37.59
CA ASN A 42 -2.70 -12.12 38.82
C ASN A 42 -4.17 -11.69 38.78
N THR A 43 -4.56 -10.81 37.85
CA THR A 43 -5.92 -10.29 37.79
C THR A 43 -6.53 -10.52 36.41
N ILE A 44 -5.94 -9.96 35.35
CA ILE A 44 -6.58 -9.90 34.03
C ILE A 44 -6.70 -11.29 33.39
N VAL A 45 -5.60 -12.04 33.33
CA VAL A 45 -5.60 -13.40 32.76
C VAL A 45 -6.53 -14.31 33.55
N LEU A 46 -6.43 -14.32 34.88
CA LEU A 46 -7.27 -15.17 35.73
C LEU A 46 -8.76 -14.83 35.61
N THR A 47 -9.11 -13.55 35.54
CA THR A 47 -10.50 -13.11 35.35
C THR A 47 -11.03 -13.56 33.99
N ILE A 48 -10.25 -13.38 32.91
CA ILE A 48 -10.63 -13.83 31.56
C ILE A 48 -10.79 -15.36 31.52
N MET A 49 -9.88 -16.11 32.13
CA MET A 49 -9.96 -17.57 32.19
C MET A 49 -11.19 -18.08 32.96
N LYS A 50 -11.64 -17.36 34.00
CA LYS A 50 -12.85 -17.70 34.77
C LYS A 50 -14.14 -17.38 34.02
N THR A 51 -14.15 -16.34 33.19
CA THR A 51 -15.34 -15.91 32.44
C THR A 51 -15.49 -16.62 31.10
N LEU A 52 -14.41 -17.21 30.57
CA LEU A 52 -14.45 -18.07 29.40
C LEU A 52 -15.01 -19.43 29.76
N ASP A 53 -15.97 -19.90 28.96
CA ASP A 53 -16.39 -21.30 28.95
C ASP A 53 -15.28 -22.12 28.30
N LEU A 54 -14.44 -22.77 29.11
CA LEU A 54 -13.30 -23.55 28.64
C LEU A 54 -13.71 -24.90 28.01
N ASP A 55 -14.92 -25.38 28.28
CA ASP A 55 -15.47 -26.59 27.66
C ASP A 55 -15.88 -26.30 26.22
N MET A 56 -16.46 -25.13 25.98
CA MET A 56 -16.76 -24.62 24.64
C MET A 56 -15.51 -24.08 23.93
N TYR A 57 -14.57 -23.49 24.68
CA TYR A 57 -13.35 -22.87 24.17
C TYR A 57 -12.09 -23.33 24.91
N PRO A 58 -11.49 -24.50 24.59
CA PRO A 58 -10.20 -24.89 25.17
C PRO A 58 -9.09 -23.94 24.70
N ILE A 59 -8.67 -23.03 25.60
CA ILE A 59 -7.54 -22.11 25.44
C ILE A 59 -6.73 -22.06 26.73
N SER A 60 -5.42 -21.88 26.58
CA SER A 60 -4.49 -21.80 27.73
C SER A 60 -4.28 -20.35 28.16
N GLU A 61 -3.83 -20.18 29.40
CA GLU A 61 -3.43 -18.89 29.96
C GLU A 61 -2.37 -18.18 29.09
N ALA A 62 -1.43 -18.94 28.51
CA ALA A 62 -0.40 -18.38 27.64
C ALA A 62 -1.00 -17.73 26.38
N ILE A 63 -2.02 -18.34 25.77
CA ILE A 63 -2.70 -17.77 24.60
C ILE A 63 -3.43 -16.48 25.00
N VAL A 64 -4.11 -16.50 26.15
CA VAL A 64 -4.80 -15.31 26.68
C VAL A 64 -3.79 -14.18 26.96
N TYR A 65 -2.65 -14.48 27.57
CA TYR A 65 -1.58 -13.53 27.82
C TYR A 65 -1.08 -12.89 26.51
N ASP A 66 -0.79 -13.68 25.49
CA ASP A 66 -0.34 -13.19 24.18
C ASP A 66 -1.39 -12.32 23.48
N MET A 67 -2.67 -12.68 23.61
CA MET A 67 -3.78 -11.88 23.07
C MET A 67 -3.86 -10.51 23.76
N ILE A 68 -3.76 -10.47 25.09
CA ILE A 68 -3.77 -9.22 25.86
C ILE A 68 -2.53 -8.38 25.52
N HIS A 69 -1.36 -9.00 25.43
CA HIS A 69 -0.12 -8.33 25.07
C HIS A 69 -0.19 -7.67 23.68
N ASN A 70 -0.63 -8.42 22.67
CA ASN A 70 -0.77 -7.89 21.31
C ASN A 70 -1.80 -6.75 21.24
N ARG A 71 -2.90 -6.87 21.99
CA ARG A 71 -3.90 -5.80 22.09
C ARG A 71 -3.34 -4.56 22.75
N HIS A 72 -2.70 -4.69 23.91
CA HIS A 72 -2.10 -3.55 24.61
C HIS A 72 -1.06 -2.86 23.74
N LYS A 73 -0.18 -3.63 23.08
CA LYS A 73 0.77 -3.12 22.11
C LYS A 73 0.10 -2.26 21.04
N HIS A 74 -0.97 -2.76 20.42
CA HIS A 74 -1.71 -2.02 19.40
C HIS A 74 -2.37 -0.74 19.95
N GLN A 75 -3.05 -0.84 21.10
CA GLN A 75 -3.69 0.31 21.74
C GLN A 75 -2.68 1.38 22.16
N ARG A 76 -1.54 0.95 22.70
CA ARG A 76 -0.44 1.83 23.12
C ARG A 76 0.22 2.51 21.93
N GLU A 77 0.45 1.80 20.83
CA GLU A 77 0.96 2.40 19.60
C GLU A 77 0.04 3.52 19.09
N GLU A 78 -1.27 3.29 19.05
CA GLU A 78 -2.23 4.33 18.64
C GLU A 78 -2.34 5.47 19.68
N PHE A 79 -2.26 5.17 20.97
CA PHE A 79 -2.23 6.18 22.04
C PHE A 79 -1.00 7.09 21.91
N LEU A 80 0.20 6.52 21.80
CA LEU A 80 1.43 7.27 21.63
C LEU A 80 1.42 8.10 20.34
N LYS A 81 0.84 7.56 19.27
CA LYS A 81 0.68 8.28 18.01
C LYS A 81 -0.22 9.50 18.17
N LYS A 82 -1.30 9.42 18.95
CA LYS A 82 -2.18 10.56 19.27
C LYS A 82 -1.51 11.62 20.14
N GLN A 83 -0.51 11.25 20.94
CA GLN A 83 0.26 12.20 21.74
C GLN A 83 1.31 12.99 20.94
N LYS A 84 1.65 12.53 19.74
CA LYS A 84 2.58 13.28 18.88
C LYS A 84 1.92 14.53 18.31
N GLU A 85 2.74 15.51 17.94
CA GLU A 85 2.26 16.72 17.27
C GLU A 85 1.42 16.39 16.02
N THR A 86 0.38 17.20 15.79
CA THR A 86 -0.50 17.07 14.62
C THR A 86 0.28 17.05 13.31
N SER A 87 1.34 17.86 13.20
CA SER A 87 2.25 17.92 12.06
C SER A 87 2.86 16.53 11.73
N PHE A 88 3.28 15.80 12.75
CA PHE A 88 3.86 14.46 12.62
C PHE A 88 2.80 13.43 12.22
N GLN A 89 1.62 13.51 12.84
CA GLN A 89 0.50 12.61 12.53
C GLN A 89 0.06 12.77 11.07
N ASP A 90 -0.10 14.01 10.61
CA ASP A 90 -0.45 14.34 9.23
C ASP A 90 0.59 13.83 8.24
N GLU A 91 1.88 14.01 8.52
CA GLU A 91 2.93 13.49 7.64
C GLU A 91 2.92 11.97 7.57
N GLN A 92 2.69 11.28 8.69
CA GLN A 92 2.57 9.83 8.70
C GLN A 92 1.34 9.36 7.91
N ALA A 93 0.20 10.03 8.06
CA ALA A 93 -1.02 9.73 7.31
C ALA A 93 -0.81 9.95 5.79
N ARG A 94 -0.18 11.08 5.41
CA ARG A 94 0.20 11.37 4.01
C ARG A 94 1.10 10.28 3.44
N ARG A 95 2.13 9.84 4.19
CA ARG A 95 3.02 8.75 3.78
C ARG A 95 2.28 7.42 3.59
N LYS A 96 1.40 7.04 4.53
CA LYS A 96 0.59 5.81 4.42
C LYS A 96 -0.32 5.86 3.19
N HIS A 97 -1.00 6.99 2.97
CA HIS A 97 -1.86 7.19 1.79
C HIS A 97 -1.06 7.05 0.49
N MET A 98 0.09 7.74 0.39
CA MET A 98 0.96 7.68 -0.78
C MET A 98 1.43 6.25 -1.08
N ASN A 99 1.87 5.51 -0.06
CA ASN A 99 2.30 4.12 -0.20
C ASN A 99 1.16 3.20 -0.65
N SER A 100 -0.04 3.37 -0.09
CA SER A 100 -1.23 2.61 -0.47
C SER A 100 -1.55 2.83 -1.96
N ARG A 101 -1.64 4.10 -2.38
CA ARG A 101 -1.88 4.48 -3.79
C ARG A 101 -0.83 3.91 -4.74
N ARG A 102 0.44 3.96 -4.34
CA ARG A 102 1.56 3.40 -5.11
C ARG A 102 1.44 1.87 -5.24
N ASN A 103 1.02 1.18 -4.17
CA ASN A 103 0.77 -0.26 -4.21
C ASN A 103 -0.41 -0.62 -5.10
N ASP A 104 -1.52 0.12 -5.03
CA ASP A 104 -2.67 -0.08 -5.93
C ASP A 104 -2.25 0.06 -7.40
N LYS A 105 -1.45 1.08 -7.70
CA LYS A 105 -0.89 1.30 -9.04
C LYS A 105 -0.01 0.16 -9.50
N ARG A 106 0.82 -0.39 -8.61
CA ARG A 106 1.62 -1.60 -8.87
C ARG A 106 0.72 -2.78 -9.22
N ILE A 107 -0.31 -3.05 -8.41
CA ILE A 107 -1.25 -4.15 -8.62
C ILE A 107 -1.96 -4.01 -9.97
N ASN A 108 -2.51 -2.83 -10.26
CA ASN A 108 -3.22 -2.58 -11.52
C ASN A 108 -2.30 -2.77 -12.73
N ARG A 109 -1.07 -2.24 -12.69
CA ARG A 109 -0.09 -2.43 -13.76
C ARG A 109 0.33 -3.89 -13.90
N ALA A 110 0.50 -4.60 -12.79
CA ALA A 110 0.83 -6.02 -12.83
C ALA A 110 -0.28 -6.85 -13.49
N ASN A 111 -1.54 -6.54 -13.21
CA ASN A 111 -2.69 -7.18 -13.83
C ASN A 111 -2.75 -6.90 -15.34
N VAL A 112 -2.54 -5.66 -15.76
CA VAL A 112 -2.47 -5.32 -17.20
C VAL A 112 -1.31 -6.03 -17.87
N ILE A 113 -0.11 -6.04 -17.27
CA ILE A 113 1.04 -6.77 -17.82
C ILE A 113 0.73 -8.27 -17.96
N ASN A 114 0.04 -8.89 -17.00
CA ASN A 114 -0.36 -10.29 -17.11
C ASN A 114 -1.35 -10.51 -18.24
N HIS A 115 -2.39 -9.68 -18.33
CA HIS A 115 -3.36 -9.76 -19.42
C HIS A 115 -2.70 -9.61 -20.79
N LEU A 116 -1.78 -8.65 -20.94
CA LEU A 116 -1.02 -8.45 -22.17
C LEU A 116 -0.13 -9.64 -22.52
N LYS A 117 0.39 -10.37 -21.53
CA LYS A 117 1.11 -11.62 -21.78
C LYS A 117 0.18 -12.72 -22.28
N GLU A 118 -1.03 -12.82 -21.73
CA GLU A 118 -2.01 -13.84 -22.14
C GLU A 118 -2.46 -13.66 -23.59
N ILE A 119 -2.56 -12.42 -24.06
CA ILE A 119 -2.93 -12.10 -25.45
C ILE A 119 -1.72 -11.96 -26.40
N ASP A 120 -0.53 -12.39 -25.97
CA ASP A 120 0.71 -12.33 -26.76
C ASP A 120 1.03 -10.92 -27.31
N ASP A 121 0.84 -9.88 -26.50
CA ASP A 121 1.08 -8.49 -26.90
C ASP A 121 2.51 -8.30 -27.45
N PRO A 122 2.66 -7.69 -28.64
CA PRO A 122 3.94 -7.63 -29.35
C PRO A 122 5.01 -6.86 -28.60
N LEU A 123 4.63 -5.82 -27.83
CA LEU A 123 5.59 -5.04 -27.04
C LEU A 123 5.98 -5.82 -25.78
N VAL A 124 5.02 -6.38 -25.05
CA VAL A 124 5.27 -7.11 -23.80
C VAL A 124 6.15 -8.35 -24.05
N LYS A 125 6.00 -9.00 -25.21
CA LYS A 125 6.83 -10.15 -25.63
C LYS A 125 8.31 -9.82 -25.82
N MET A 126 8.65 -8.55 -26.07
CA MET A 126 10.06 -8.12 -26.22
C MET A 126 10.82 -8.10 -24.89
N PHE A 127 10.12 -8.08 -23.75
CA PHE A 127 10.75 -8.06 -22.43
C PHE A 127 11.01 -9.49 -21.94
N LYS A 128 12.17 -9.70 -21.32
CA LYS A 128 12.43 -10.97 -20.62
C LYS A 128 11.48 -11.09 -19.42
N ILE A 129 10.90 -12.27 -19.23
CA ILE A 129 9.95 -12.53 -18.14
C ILE A 129 10.52 -12.11 -16.77
N LYS A 130 11.80 -12.45 -16.51
CA LYS A 130 12.51 -12.10 -15.28
C LYS A 130 12.68 -10.59 -15.06
N GLU A 131 12.71 -9.78 -16.12
CA GLU A 131 12.85 -8.33 -16.04
C GLU A 131 11.52 -7.62 -15.73
N LEU A 132 10.39 -8.27 -16.01
CA LEU A 132 9.06 -7.76 -15.65
C LEU A 132 8.65 -8.10 -14.20
N LEU A 133 9.24 -9.13 -13.59
CA LEU A 133 8.91 -9.54 -12.21
C LEU A 133 9.13 -8.43 -11.17
N PRO A 134 10.28 -7.72 -11.16
CA PRO A 134 10.49 -6.62 -10.21
C PRO A 134 9.45 -5.51 -10.34
N ILE A 135 9.02 -5.20 -11.56
CA ILE A 135 8.01 -4.18 -11.83
C ILE A 135 6.64 -4.61 -11.30
N LYS A 136 6.29 -5.90 -11.41
CA LYS A 136 5.03 -6.41 -10.87
C LYS A 136 5.02 -6.46 -9.34
N ASN A 137 6.16 -6.77 -8.73
CA ASN A 137 6.22 -7.16 -7.32
C ASN A 137 6.71 -6.05 -6.39
N ASN A 138 7.43 -5.06 -6.90
CA ASN A 138 8.05 -4.03 -6.09
C ASN A 138 7.45 -2.64 -6.40
N SER A 139 6.82 -2.03 -5.39
CA SER A 139 6.20 -0.70 -5.51
C SER A 139 7.22 0.40 -5.85
N LEU A 140 8.51 0.19 -5.56
CA LEU A 140 9.57 1.17 -5.81
C LEU A 140 9.72 1.55 -7.30
N TYR A 141 9.32 0.70 -8.25
CA TYR A 141 9.34 1.03 -9.68
C TYR A 141 8.26 2.04 -10.10
N HIS A 142 7.29 2.30 -9.23
CA HIS A 142 6.14 3.15 -9.51
C HIS A 142 6.34 4.51 -8.86
N SER A 143 5.94 5.58 -9.54
CA SER A 143 5.98 6.92 -8.95
C SER A 143 4.95 7.09 -7.84
N PRO A 144 5.27 7.83 -6.77
CA PRO A 144 4.26 8.26 -5.80
C PRO A 144 3.25 9.23 -6.42
N GLU A 145 2.02 9.19 -5.91
CA GLU A 145 0.94 10.12 -6.24
C GLU A 145 0.67 11.02 -5.03
N ILE A 146 0.75 12.34 -5.23
CA ILE A 146 0.62 13.35 -4.19
C ILE A 146 -0.59 14.21 -4.51
N SER A 147 -1.50 14.37 -3.55
CA SER A 147 -2.65 15.25 -3.71
C SER A 147 -2.23 16.67 -3.35
N GLU A 148 -2.38 17.59 -4.29
CA GLU A 148 -1.99 19.00 -4.15
C GLU A 148 -3.21 19.89 -4.40
N THR A 149 -3.20 21.11 -3.86
CA THR A 149 -4.19 22.13 -4.23
C THR A 149 -3.94 22.50 -5.69
N ASP A 150 -5.00 22.66 -6.47
CA ASP A 150 -4.87 23.20 -7.79
C ASP A 150 -4.73 24.73 -7.71
N ASP A 151 -3.54 25.24 -8.03
CA ASP A 151 -3.24 26.68 -7.99
C ASP A 151 -4.09 27.47 -8.98
N GLU A 152 -4.46 26.85 -10.12
CA GLU A 152 -5.32 27.46 -11.14
C GLU A 152 -6.81 27.47 -10.72
N ASN A 153 -7.21 26.53 -9.85
CA ASN A 153 -8.58 26.39 -9.37
C ASN A 153 -8.60 26.24 -7.85
N PRO A 154 -8.45 27.35 -7.11
CA PRO A 154 -8.46 27.34 -5.65
C PRO A 154 -9.79 26.76 -5.13
N GLY A 155 -9.74 25.54 -4.59
CA GLY A 155 -10.91 24.75 -4.18
C GLY A 155 -10.91 23.33 -4.74
N GLN A 156 -10.16 23.07 -5.81
CA GLN A 156 -9.96 21.74 -6.37
C GLN A 156 -8.63 21.11 -5.92
N ARG A 157 -8.60 19.78 -5.88
CA ARG A 157 -7.39 19.00 -5.59
C ARG A 157 -6.97 18.25 -6.85
N LYS A 158 -5.72 18.44 -7.26
CA LYS A 158 -5.06 17.68 -8.33
C LYS A 158 -4.22 16.56 -7.76
N ILE A 159 -4.05 15.48 -8.52
CA ILE A 159 -3.11 14.40 -8.18
C ILE A 159 -1.86 14.61 -9.03
N VAL A 160 -0.75 14.94 -8.39
CA VAL A 160 0.55 15.11 -9.04
C VAL A 160 1.36 13.82 -8.87
N THR A 161 1.76 13.22 -9.98
CA THR A 161 2.68 12.08 -10.02
C THR A 161 4.08 12.59 -10.33
N ARG A 162 4.98 12.55 -9.33
CA ARG A 162 6.39 12.95 -9.52
C ARG A 162 7.23 11.77 -9.99
N ASP A 163 8.06 11.98 -10.99
CA ASP A 163 8.95 10.93 -11.51
C ASP A 163 10.12 10.63 -10.55
N LEU A 164 10.64 9.41 -10.58
CA LEU A 164 11.88 9.03 -9.88
C LEU A 164 13.11 9.30 -10.76
N LYS A 165 14.14 9.98 -10.22
CA LYS A 165 15.34 10.40 -10.97
C LYS A 165 16.11 9.24 -11.59
N TRP A 166 16.13 8.09 -10.93
CA TRP A 166 16.85 6.91 -11.40
C TRP A 166 16.15 6.15 -12.53
N ARG A 167 14.88 6.46 -12.85
CA ARG A 167 14.14 5.71 -13.88
C ARG A 167 14.47 6.20 -15.28
N SER A 168 14.65 5.26 -16.19
CA SER A 168 14.79 5.53 -17.61
C SER A 168 13.53 6.18 -18.18
N SER A 169 13.67 6.93 -19.27
CA SER A 169 12.51 7.34 -20.05
C SER A 169 11.74 6.13 -20.60
N THR A 170 12.42 5.06 -20.99
CA THR A 170 11.79 3.81 -21.46
C THR A 170 10.80 3.23 -20.45
N LEU A 171 11.18 3.14 -19.16
CA LEU A 171 10.28 2.67 -18.11
C LEU A 171 9.12 3.64 -17.88
N ARG A 172 9.38 4.95 -17.96
CA ARG A 172 8.33 5.96 -17.84
C ARG A 172 7.29 5.82 -18.94
N TYR A 173 7.71 5.75 -20.20
CA TYR A 173 6.82 5.55 -21.35
C TYR A 173 6.06 4.24 -21.26
N PHE A 174 6.76 3.14 -20.96
CA PHE A 174 6.12 1.83 -20.84
C PHE A 174 5.04 1.84 -19.75
N LEU A 175 5.32 2.38 -18.57
CA LEU A 175 4.36 2.35 -17.48
C LEU A 175 3.21 3.35 -17.64
N ARG A 176 3.51 4.59 -18.05
CA ARG A 176 2.53 5.68 -18.13
C ARG A 176 1.77 5.66 -19.45
N ASP A 177 2.49 5.69 -20.56
CA ASP A 177 1.91 5.97 -21.86
C ASP A 177 1.39 4.69 -22.54
N TYR A 178 1.91 3.53 -22.12
CA TYR A 178 1.45 2.23 -22.59
C TYR A 178 0.52 1.54 -21.58
N ILE A 179 1.03 1.12 -20.42
CA ILE A 179 0.26 0.32 -19.45
C ILE A 179 -0.90 1.09 -18.82
N ASP A 180 -0.67 2.28 -18.24
CA ASP A 180 -1.75 3.06 -17.61
C ASP A 180 -2.80 3.53 -18.63
N ARG A 181 -2.40 3.70 -19.90
CA ARG A 181 -3.32 4.00 -21.00
C ARG A 181 -4.27 2.84 -21.26
N ILE A 182 -3.76 1.63 -21.44
CA ILE A 182 -4.58 0.42 -21.59
C ILE A 182 -5.50 0.25 -20.39
N PHE A 183 -4.97 0.43 -19.18
CA PHE A 183 -5.81 0.39 -17.97
C PHE A 183 -6.94 1.42 -18.02
N SER A 184 -6.65 2.65 -18.48
CA SER A 184 -7.65 3.71 -18.61
C SER A 184 -8.69 3.38 -19.68
N GLU A 185 -8.30 2.76 -20.80
CA GLU A 185 -9.18 2.32 -21.88
C GLU A 185 -10.10 1.18 -21.43
N LEU A 186 -9.59 0.25 -20.61
CA LEU A 186 -10.38 -0.85 -20.04
C LEU A 186 -11.29 -0.40 -18.88
N SER A 187 -10.92 0.67 -18.18
CA SER A 187 -11.64 1.16 -17.01
C SER A 187 -12.87 1.97 -17.41
N LYS A 188 -14.06 1.47 -17.07
CA LYS A 188 -15.34 2.20 -17.20
C LYS A 188 -15.58 3.24 -16.09
N VAL A 189 -14.66 3.37 -15.14
CA VAL A 189 -14.83 4.26 -13.97
C VAL A 189 -14.40 5.69 -14.32
N PRO A 190 -15.30 6.69 -14.15
CA PRO A 190 -14.94 8.09 -14.36
C PRO A 190 -13.83 8.55 -13.41
N LYS A 191 -12.87 9.32 -13.94
CA LYS A 191 -11.79 9.91 -13.13
C LYS A 191 -12.32 11.13 -12.39
N LYS A 192 -12.47 11.03 -11.06
CA LYS A 192 -12.96 12.12 -10.19
C LYS A 192 -11.99 13.30 -9.98
N ARG A 193 -10.71 13.14 -10.30
CA ARG A 193 -9.67 14.16 -10.11
C ARG A 193 -8.71 14.19 -11.28
N THR A 194 -8.30 15.39 -11.66
CA THR A 194 -7.23 15.65 -12.62
C THR A 194 -5.93 15.03 -12.13
N ARG A 195 -5.24 14.32 -13.02
CA ARG A 195 -3.93 13.70 -12.76
C ARG A 195 -2.91 14.36 -13.65
N ILE A 196 -1.87 14.90 -13.03
CA ILE A 196 -0.76 15.57 -13.71
C ILE A 196 0.51 14.77 -13.49
N HIS A 197 1.28 14.58 -14.55
CA HIS A 197 2.60 13.98 -14.47
C HIS A 197 3.65 15.09 -14.44
N ASP A 198 4.32 15.25 -13.30
CA ASP A 198 5.39 16.21 -13.15
C ASP A 198 6.70 15.57 -13.62
N SER A 199 7.11 15.95 -14.84
CA SER A 199 8.36 15.52 -15.45
C SER A 199 9.54 16.43 -15.10
N VAL A 200 9.30 17.57 -14.43
CA VAL A 200 10.32 18.56 -14.08
C VAL A 200 10.81 18.31 -12.65
N ASN A 201 9.89 18.19 -11.69
CA ASN A 201 10.23 17.96 -10.29
C ASN A 201 10.21 16.46 -9.98
N PHE A 202 11.40 15.87 -9.94
CA PHE A 202 11.57 14.50 -9.50
C PHE A 202 11.27 14.36 -8.00
N TYR A 203 10.76 13.19 -7.61
CA TYR A 203 10.61 12.82 -6.21
C TYR A 203 11.99 12.61 -5.58
N ASP A 204 12.33 13.49 -4.64
CA ASP A 204 13.68 13.66 -4.10
C ASP A 204 13.98 12.75 -2.91
N LYS A 205 12.95 12.22 -2.24
CA LYS A 205 13.06 11.27 -1.13
C LYS A 205 13.54 9.88 -1.56
N GLU A 206 13.50 9.56 -2.87
CA GLU A 206 13.93 8.26 -3.42
C GLU A 206 14.81 8.42 -4.66
N ARG A 207 16.14 8.49 -4.44
CA ARG A 207 17.11 8.78 -5.50
C ARG A 207 17.78 7.53 -6.07
N THR A 208 17.73 6.40 -5.37
CA THR A 208 18.45 5.18 -5.75
C THR A 208 17.51 4.15 -6.39
N LYS A 209 18.04 3.43 -7.38
CA LYS A 209 17.35 2.30 -8.00
C LYS A 209 17.27 1.12 -7.02
N PRO A 210 16.23 0.27 -7.12
CA PRO A 210 16.21 -1.01 -6.43
C PRO A 210 17.42 -1.89 -6.77
N PHE A 211 17.82 -2.75 -5.84
CA PHE A 211 18.87 -3.74 -6.08
C PHE A 211 18.52 -4.62 -7.29
N GLN A 212 19.52 -4.85 -8.16
CA GLN A 212 19.36 -5.63 -9.41
C GLN A 212 18.26 -5.12 -10.37
N ALA A 213 17.98 -3.82 -10.37
CA ALA A 213 17.03 -3.26 -11.34
C ALA A 213 17.47 -3.55 -12.79
N PRO A 214 16.55 -3.99 -13.68
CA PRO A 214 16.89 -4.30 -15.07
C PRO A 214 17.48 -3.09 -15.78
N ASN A 215 18.47 -3.29 -16.66
CA ASN A 215 19.20 -2.18 -17.29
C ASN A 215 18.30 -1.17 -18.01
N TRP A 216 17.25 -1.65 -18.69
CA TRP A 216 16.31 -0.79 -19.41
C TRP A 216 15.46 0.10 -18.50
N THR A 217 15.43 -0.17 -17.20
CA THR A 217 14.69 0.64 -16.20
C THR A 217 15.49 1.82 -15.67
N ILE A 218 16.80 1.87 -15.92
CA ILE A 218 17.72 2.82 -15.30
C ILE A 218 17.97 4.02 -16.20
N SER A 219 18.00 5.22 -15.62
CA SER A 219 18.31 6.48 -16.30
C SER A 219 19.55 6.36 -17.18
N GLY A 220 19.47 6.92 -18.40
CA GLY A 220 20.54 6.83 -19.40
C GLY A 220 20.44 5.64 -20.35
N TYR A 221 19.45 4.75 -20.20
CA TYR A 221 19.25 3.66 -21.15
C TYR A 221 18.96 4.15 -22.58
N THR A 222 19.71 3.62 -23.54
CA THR A 222 19.63 3.94 -24.99
C THR A 222 19.43 2.71 -25.88
N GLY A 223 19.16 1.53 -25.30
CA GLY A 223 19.03 0.29 -26.06
C GLY A 223 17.72 0.14 -26.85
N SER A 224 17.59 -0.99 -27.55
CA SER A 224 16.50 -1.27 -28.50
C SER A 224 15.09 -1.17 -27.92
N LEU A 225 14.90 -1.52 -26.64
CA LEU A 225 13.58 -1.42 -25.98
C LEU A 225 13.07 0.03 -25.93
N LYS A 226 13.96 1.03 -25.93
CA LYS A 226 13.55 2.44 -25.93
C LYS A 226 12.75 2.77 -27.19
N MET A 227 13.29 2.41 -28.36
CA MET A 227 12.64 2.66 -29.65
C MET A 227 11.35 1.85 -29.78
N ALA A 228 11.36 0.58 -29.36
CA ALA A 228 10.17 -0.27 -29.40
C ALA A 228 9.02 0.29 -28.55
N VAL A 229 9.31 0.69 -27.31
CA VAL A 229 8.31 1.29 -26.40
C VAL A 229 7.77 2.59 -26.99
N GLN A 230 8.64 3.48 -27.47
CA GLN A 230 8.22 4.76 -28.05
C GLN A 230 7.31 4.54 -29.27
N LYS A 231 7.70 3.65 -30.19
CA LYS A 231 6.91 3.29 -31.37
C LYS A 231 5.53 2.76 -30.97
N ALA A 232 5.47 1.80 -30.05
CA ALA A 232 4.21 1.23 -29.59
C ALA A 232 3.28 2.26 -28.90
N CYS A 233 3.84 3.21 -28.15
CA CYS A 233 3.07 4.30 -27.57
C CYS A 233 2.49 5.25 -28.63
N ILE A 234 3.25 5.55 -29.69
CA ILE A 234 2.81 6.40 -30.80
C ILE A 234 1.70 5.70 -31.60
N GLU A 235 1.92 4.45 -32.00
CA GLU A 235 0.94 3.67 -32.77
C GLU A 235 -0.40 3.56 -32.04
N ARG A 236 -0.37 3.30 -30.73
CA ARG A 236 -1.59 3.26 -29.91
C ARG A 236 -2.24 4.64 -29.73
N SER A 237 -1.46 5.72 -29.82
CA SER A 237 -2.00 7.09 -29.84
C SER A 237 -2.71 7.43 -31.14
N SER A 238 -2.20 6.94 -32.27
CA SER A 238 -2.80 7.16 -33.59
C SER A 238 -4.05 6.31 -33.83
N ASN A 239 -4.17 5.13 -33.21
CA ASN A 239 -5.33 4.24 -33.34
C ASN A 239 -6.57 4.66 -32.51
N THR A 240 -6.63 5.91 -32.06
CA THR A 240 -7.85 6.46 -31.47
C THR A 240 -8.88 6.63 -32.60
N LEU A 241 -9.79 5.67 -32.75
CA LEU A 241 -10.94 5.72 -33.68
C LEU A 241 -11.65 7.07 -33.56
N PRO A 242 -12.20 7.62 -34.66
CA PRO A 242 -12.90 8.89 -34.64
C PRO A 242 -14.06 8.84 -33.64
N ALA A 243 -14.32 9.98 -33.00
CA ALA A 243 -15.44 10.16 -32.10
C ALA A 243 -16.72 9.60 -32.75
N ARG A 244 -17.47 8.79 -31.98
CA ARG A 244 -18.82 8.38 -32.38
C ARG A 244 -19.63 9.66 -32.62
N VAL A 245 -20.00 9.88 -33.88
CA VAL A 245 -21.06 10.81 -34.29
C VAL A 245 -22.39 10.29 -33.77
#